data_AF-A0A961F8K3-F1
#
_entry.id   AF-A0A961F8K3-F1
#
_cell.length_a   1.000
_cell.length_b   1.000
_cell.length_c   1.000
_cell.angle_alpha   90.00
_cell.angle_beta   90.00
_cell.angle_gamma   90.00
#
_symmetry.space_group_name_H-M   'P 1'
#
loop_
_entity.id
_entity.type
_entity.pdbx_description
1 polymer ?
#
loop_
_entity_poly.entity_id
_entity_poly.type
_entity_poly.pdbx_seq_one_letter_code
_entity_poly.pdbx_strand_id
1 'polypeptide(L)'
;MSDPKPPQTDAYGLILEAIDVGIYRPGDRLVESELAERFGMSRTPIREALQRLETQSLLARDGRSLIVASLDHNQMSELYVVRRELEGLAARLAARHATPEEITVLRDMVTRDDALVGNPPAMARANRRFHKQIHLASHNRFLVQQLDLVHRSMALLAT
;
A
#
# COMPACT_ATOMS: atom_id res chain seq x y z
N MET A 1 -12.41 -31.75 0.22
CA MET A 1 -11.20 -31.43 -0.57
C MET A 1 -11.56 -30.37 -1.60
N SER A 2 -11.17 -29.14 -1.31
CA SER A 2 -11.02 -28.07 -2.30
C SER A 2 -9.92 -27.20 -1.69
N ASP A 3 -8.70 -27.32 -2.21
CA ASP A 3 -7.66 -26.37 -1.85
C ASP A 3 -8.16 -24.97 -2.20
N PRO A 4 -8.07 -23.98 -1.29
CA PRO A 4 -8.42 -22.62 -1.63
C PRO A 4 -7.50 -22.20 -2.79
N LYS A 5 -8.10 -21.86 -3.94
CA LYS A 5 -7.39 -21.26 -5.07
C LYS A 5 -6.51 -20.14 -4.50
N PRO A 6 -5.20 -20.11 -4.82
CA PRO A 6 -4.35 -19.00 -4.40
C PRO A 6 -5.04 -17.71 -4.85
N PRO A 7 -5.06 -16.65 -4.01
CA PRO A 7 -5.76 -15.42 -4.35
C PRO A 7 -5.25 -14.97 -5.72
N GLN A 8 -6.16 -14.95 -6.70
CA GLN A 8 -5.86 -14.55 -8.06
C GLN A 8 -5.27 -13.15 -7.97
N THR A 9 -3.96 -13.04 -8.13
CA THR A 9 -3.27 -11.77 -7.88
C THR A 9 -3.64 -10.85 -9.03
N ASP A 10 -4.53 -9.91 -8.76
CA ASP A 10 -5.02 -8.94 -9.72
C ASP A 10 -3.85 -8.06 -10.21
N ALA A 11 -3.80 -7.76 -11.50
CA ALA A 11 -2.77 -6.93 -12.13
C ALA A 11 -2.57 -5.60 -11.40
N TYR A 12 -3.66 -5.01 -10.90
CA TYR A 12 -3.62 -3.80 -10.07
C TYR A 12 -2.77 -3.99 -8.81
N GLY A 13 -2.94 -5.09 -8.10
CA GLY A 13 -2.20 -5.39 -6.87
C GLY A 13 -0.71 -5.58 -7.14
N LEU A 14 -0.36 -6.29 -8.21
CA LEU A 14 1.03 -6.52 -8.61
C LEU A 14 1.76 -5.23 -8.98
N ILE A 15 1.10 -4.36 -9.76
CA ILE A 15 1.71 -3.08 -10.16
C ILE A 15 1.85 -2.16 -8.95
N LEU A 16 0.83 -2.08 -8.10
CA LEU A 16 0.88 -1.27 -6.87
C LEU A 16 1.98 -1.75 -5.91
N GLU A 17 2.10 -3.06 -5.72
CA GLU A 17 3.18 -3.64 -4.90
C GLU A 17 4.55 -3.31 -5.48
N ALA A 18 4.73 -3.42 -6.81
CA ALA A 18 5.97 -3.06 -7.47
C ALA A 18 6.33 -1.57 -7.30
N ILE A 19 5.34 -0.68 -7.24
CA ILE A 19 5.57 0.74 -6.91
C ILE A 19 5.95 0.88 -5.42
N ASP A 20 5.18 0.28 -4.51
CA ASP A 20 5.40 0.36 -3.05
C ASP A 20 6.76 -0.19 -2.59
N VAL A 21 7.28 -1.21 -3.27
CA VAL A 21 8.62 -1.77 -2.98
C VAL A 21 9.74 -1.12 -3.78
N GLY A 22 9.44 -0.08 -4.57
CA GLY A 22 10.44 0.70 -5.32
C GLY A 22 11.02 0.00 -6.56
N ILE A 23 10.36 -1.05 -7.05
CA ILE A 23 10.68 -1.67 -8.34
C ILE A 23 10.37 -0.71 -9.49
N TYR A 24 9.25 0.01 -9.38
CA TYR A 24 8.91 1.15 -10.23
C TYR A 24 8.91 2.40 -9.38
N ARG A 25 9.77 3.36 -9.71
CA ARG A 25 9.98 4.59 -8.94
C ARG A 25 9.20 5.75 -9.54
N PRO A 26 8.91 6.80 -8.76
CA PRO A 26 8.34 8.03 -9.30
C PRO A 26 9.10 8.52 -10.54
N GLY A 27 8.37 8.77 -11.63
CA GLY A 27 8.92 9.14 -12.95
C GLY A 27 9.18 7.97 -13.92
N ASP A 28 9.21 6.72 -13.45
CA ASP A 28 9.41 5.56 -14.33
C ASP A 28 8.23 5.39 -15.29
N ARG A 29 8.55 5.09 -16.55
CA ARG A 29 7.55 4.78 -17.58
C ARG A 29 7.02 3.37 -17.42
N LEU A 30 5.71 3.23 -17.54
CA LEU A 30 5.02 1.94 -17.52
C LEU A 30 4.45 1.62 -18.91
N VAL A 31 4.87 0.48 -19.46
CA VAL A 31 4.45 0.01 -20.80
C VAL A 31 3.60 -1.25 -20.66
N GLU A 32 2.40 -1.24 -21.26
CA GLU A 32 1.43 -2.36 -21.17
C GLU A 32 2.06 -3.71 -21.56
N SER A 33 2.84 -3.76 -22.65
CA SER A 33 3.43 -5.01 -23.16
C SER A 33 4.49 -5.58 -22.23
N GLU A 34 5.32 -4.73 -21.62
CA GLU A 34 6.37 -5.14 -20.70
C GLU A 34 5.78 -5.67 -19.40
N LEU A 35 4.73 -5.01 -18.88
CA LEU A 35 4.02 -5.46 -17.69
C LEU A 35 3.28 -6.78 -17.93
N ALA A 36 2.66 -6.92 -19.10
CA ALA A 36 2.00 -8.17 -19.52
C ALA A 36 2.97 -9.35 -19.54
N GLU A 37 4.15 -9.16 -20.15
CA GLU A 37 5.21 -10.17 -20.18
C GLU A 37 5.73 -10.47 -18.78
N ARG A 38 6.04 -9.44 -17.98
CA ARG A 38 6.59 -9.58 -16.63
C ARG A 38 5.67 -10.36 -15.70
N PHE A 39 4.38 -10.10 -15.75
CA PHE A 39 3.41 -10.74 -14.86
C PHE A 39 2.75 -11.98 -15.46
N GLY A 40 3.12 -12.38 -16.68
CA GLY A 40 2.53 -13.53 -17.37
C GLY A 40 1.02 -13.35 -17.62
N MET A 41 0.59 -12.12 -17.88
CA MET A 41 -0.81 -11.73 -18.06
C MET A 41 -1.08 -11.23 -19.48
N SER A 42 -2.33 -11.27 -19.92
CA SER A 42 -2.73 -10.60 -21.17
C SER A 42 -2.75 -9.08 -20.98
N ARG A 43 -2.77 -8.32 -22.08
CA ARG A 43 -2.76 -6.85 -22.03
C ARG A 43 -4.04 -6.24 -21.44
N THR A 44 -5.18 -6.92 -21.53
CA THR A 44 -6.47 -6.41 -21.03
C THR A 44 -6.46 -6.12 -19.53
N PRO A 45 -6.16 -7.07 -18.62
CA PRO A 45 -6.10 -6.80 -17.18
C PRO A 45 -5.02 -5.79 -16.81
N ILE A 46 -3.89 -5.77 -17.54
CA ILE A 46 -2.84 -4.77 -17.34
C ILE A 46 -3.37 -3.36 -17.66
N ARG A 47 -4.07 -3.19 -18.78
CA ARG A 47 -4.64 -1.89 -19.17
C ARG A 47 -5.67 -1.40 -18.15
N GLU A 48 -6.57 -2.29 -17.70
CA GLU A 48 -7.57 -1.95 -16.69
C GLU A 48 -6.92 -1.54 -15.36
N ALA A 49 -5.86 -2.25 -14.96
CA ALA A 49 -5.07 -1.91 -13.78
C ALA A 49 -4.39 -0.54 -13.91
N LEU A 50 -3.75 -0.26 -15.05
CA LEU A 50 -3.11 1.04 -15.31
C LEU A 50 -4.13 2.18 -15.32
N GLN A 51 -5.30 2.00 -15.96
CA GLN A 51 -6.37 2.99 -15.95
C GLN A 51 -6.91 3.26 -14.55
N ARG A 52 -7.02 2.22 -13.72
CA ARG A 52 -7.43 2.35 -12.31
C ARG A 52 -6.39 3.11 -11.49
N LEU A 53 -5.10 2.83 -11.67
CA LEU A 53 -4.01 3.54 -10.98
C LEU A 53 -3.91 5.01 -11.44
N GLU A 54 -4.15 5.29 -12.72
CA GLU A 54 -4.25 6.65 -13.28
C GLU A 54 -5.43 7.41 -12.62
N THR A 55 -6.60 6.77 -12.52
CA THR A 55 -7.79 7.36 -11.85
C THR A 55 -7.51 7.67 -10.37
N GLN A 56 -6.63 6.90 -9.73
CA GLN A 56 -6.22 7.09 -8.34
C GLN A 56 -5.02 8.03 -8.18
N SER A 57 -4.57 8.70 -9.25
CA SER A 57 -3.42 9.62 -9.25
C SER A 57 -2.10 8.99 -8.82
N LEU A 58 -1.99 7.66 -8.89
CA LEU A 58 -0.73 6.93 -8.68
C LEU A 58 0.12 6.90 -9.95
N LEU A 59 -0.52 7.07 -11.10
CA LEU A 59 0.11 7.24 -12.39
C LEU A 59 -0.33 8.58 -12.99
N ALA A 60 0.55 9.18 -13.78
CA ALA A 60 0.30 10.43 -14.50
C ALA A 60 0.74 10.29 -15.96
N ARG A 61 0.17 11.12 -16.84
CA ARG A 61 0.61 11.17 -18.25
C ARG A 61 1.78 12.13 -18.43
N ASP A 62 2.81 11.63 -19.10
CA ASP A 62 3.91 12.42 -19.65
C ASP A 62 3.87 12.30 -21.18
N GLY A 63 3.20 13.26 -21.83
CA GLY A 63 2.88 13.20 -23.24
C GLY A 63 2.01 11.98 -23.60
N ARG A 64 2.58 11.02 -24.33
CA ARG A 64 1.92 9.76 -24.72
C ARG A 64 2.22 8.60 -23.78
N SER A 65 3.13 8.78 -22.83
CA SER A 65 3.55 7.75 -21.88
C SER A 65 2.79 7.88 -20.56
N LEU A 66 2.60 6.74 -19.90
CA LEU A 66 2.11 6.68 -18.53
C LEU A 66 3.32 6.49 -17.61
N ILE A 67 3.45 7.34 -16.60
CA ILE A 67 4.55 7.31 -15.64
C ILE A 67 4.03 7.12 -14.22
N VAL A 68 4.86 6.57 -13.33
CA VAL A 68 4.58 6.60 -11.89
C VAL A 68 4.58 8.05 -11.43
N ALA A 69 3.52 8.48 -10.74
CA ALA A 69 3.41 9.84 -10.24
C ALA A 69 4.49 10.15 -9.19
N SER A 70 4.77 11.43 -8.98
CA SER A 70 5.61 11.91 -7.89
C SER A 70 4.84 12.92 -7.07
N LEU A 71 5.14 12.99 -5.77
CA LEU A 71 4.62 14.02 -4.89
C LEU A 71 5.69 15.09 -4.71
N ASP A 72 5.33 16.35 -4.96
CA ASP A 72 6.18 17.47 -4.58
C ASP A 72 6.17 17.68 -3.06
N HIS A 73 7.02 18.60 -2.58
CA HIS A 73 7.18 18.85 -1.16
C HIS A 73 5.89 19.35 -0.47
N ASN A 74 5.06 20.14 -1.18
CA ASN A 74 3.82 20.67 -0.65
C ASN A 74 2.77 19.56 -0.55
N GLN A 75 2.61 18.77 -1.62
CA GLN A 75 1.73 17.61 -1.65
C GLN A 75 2.09 16.59 -0.56
N MET A 76 3.39 16.38 -0.33
CA MET A 76 3.86 15.55 0.76
C MET A 76 3.42 16.11 2.11
N SER A 77 3.64 17.41 2.34
CA SER A 77 3.24 18.08 3.58
C SER A 77 1.74 17.97 3.85
N GLU A 78 0.91 18.21 2.83
CA GLU A 78 -0.55 18.07 2.87
C GLU A 78 -0.99 16.64 3.20
N LEU A 79 -0.35 15.65 2.57
CA LEU A 79 -0.61 14.22 2.83
C LEU A 79 -0.33 13.87 4.31
N TYR A 80 0.79 14.36 4.86
CA TYR A 80 1.14 14.11 6.26
C TYR A 80 0.18 14.77 7.26
N VAL A 81 -0.42 15.91 6.92
CA VAL A 81 -1.47 16.53 7.74
C VAL A 81 -2.69 15.62 7.83
N VAL A 82 -3.21 15.16 6.69
CA VAL A 82 -4.37 14.25 6.66
C VAL A 82 -4.06 12.93 7.35
N ARG A 83 -2.89 12.35 7.06
CA ARG A 83 -2.45 11.08 7.65
C ARG A 83 -2.41 11.17 9.17
N ARG A 84 -1.85 12.24 9.73
CA ARG A 84 -1.74 12.41 11.18
C ARG A 84 -3.10 12.32 11.87
N GLU A 85 -4.12 12.97 11.32
CA GLU A 85 -5.47 12.95 11.90
C GLU A 85 -6.12 11.57 11.82
N LEU A 86 -6.01 10.90 10.66
CA LEU A 86 -6.61 9.58 10.48
C LEU A 86 -5.90 8.50 11.31
N GLU A 87 -4.57 8.48 11.32
CA GLU A 87 -3.77 7.56 12.13
C GLU A 87 -4.04 7.77 13.63
N GLY A 88 -4.10 9.03 14.07
CA GLY A 88 -4.41 9.38 15.46
C GLY A 88 -5.81 8.96 15.89
N LEU A 89 -6.81 9.10 15.00
CA LEU A 89 -8.15 8.58 15.23
C LEU A 89 -8.16 7.05 15.30
N ALA A 90 -7.45 6.36 14.40
CA ALA A 90 -7.38 4.91 14.39
C ALA A 90 -6.74 4.36 15.66
N ALA A 91 -5.61 4.92 16.08
CA ALA A 91 -4.94 4.54 17.33
C ALA A 91 -5.84 4.79 18.56
N ARG A 92 -6.52 5.93 18.61
CA ARG A 92 -7.46 6.26 19.71
C ARG A 92 -8.64 5.28 19.78
N LEU A 93 -9.21 4.91 18.65
CA LEU A 93 -10.31 3.95 18.59
C LEU A 93 -9.82 2.53 18.92
N ALA A 94 -8.65 2.13 18.40
CA ALA A 94 -8.05 0.84 18.70
C ALA A 94 -7.78 0.69 20.19
N ALA A 95 -7.23 1.72 20.85
CA ALA A 95 -7.02 1.71 22.30
C ALA A 95 -8.30 1.52 23.12
N ARG A 96 -9.48 1.88 22.58
CA ARG A 96 -10.78 1.73 23.25
C ARG A 96 -11.49 0.42 22.92
N HIS A 97 -11.26 -0.13 21.74
CA HIS A 97 -12.09 -1.20 21.18
C HIS A 97 -11.34 -2.50 20.91
N ALA A 98 -10.01 -2.49 20.89
CA ALA A 98 -9.24 -3.69 20.62
C ALA A 98 -9.55 -4.80 21.63
N THR A 99 -9.74 -6.02 21.14
CA THR A 99 -9.94 -7.18 22.00
C THR A 99 -8.61 -7.63 22.63
N PRO A 100 -8.64 -8.38 23.74
CA PRO A 100 -7.42 -8.97 24.33
C PRO A 100 -6.61 -9.81 23.32
N GLU A 101 -7.28 -10.49 22.39
CA GLU A 101 -6.64 -11.29 21.34
C GLU A 101 -5.95 -10.38 20.32
N GLU A 102 -6.60 -9.31 19.87
CA GLU A 102 -6.00 -8.33 18.95
C GLU A 102 -4.77 -7.65 19.58
N ILE A 103 -4.82 -7.32 20.86
CA ILE A 103 -3.68 -6.79 21.62
C ILE A 103 -2.54 -7.81 21.69
N THR A 104 -2.86 -9.08 21.92
CA THR A 104 -1.87 -10.16 21.96
C THR A 104 -1.18 -10.31 20.60
N VAL A 105 -1.95 -10.31 19.51
CA VAL A 105 -1.42 -10.32 18.14
C VAL A 105 -0.47 -9.14 17.89
N LEU A 106 -0.86 -7.92 18.30
CA LEU A 106 -0.02 -6.73 18.16
C LEU A 106 1.31 -6.86 18.93
N ARG A 107 1.29 -7.38 20.16
CA ARG A 107 2.50 -7.64 20.96
C ARG A 107 3.40 -8.68 20.32
N ASP A 108 2.82 -9.76 19.82
CA ASP A 108 3.57 -10.82 19.15
C ASP A 108 4.21 -10.33 17.85
N MET A 109 3.57 -9.40 17.15
CA MET A 109 4.15 -8.77 15.96
C MET A 109 5.40 -7.98 16.33
N VAL A 110 5.32 -7.08 17.31
CA VAL A 110 6.48 -6.30 17.77
C VAL A 110 7.63 -7.22 18.21
N THR A 111 7.32 -8.25 18.99
CA THR A 111 8.33 -9.22 19.47
C THR A 111 9.01 -9.96 18.32
N ARG A 112 8.26 -10.32 17.26
CA ARG A 112 8.82 -10.97 16.07
C ARG A 112 9.65 -10.01 15.22
N ASP A 113 9.28 -8.74 15.21
CA ASP A 113 9.93 -7.72 14.39
C ASP A 113 11.33 -7.36 14.93
N ASP A 114 11.64 -7.64 16.20
CA ASP A 114 13.00 -7.50 16.76
C ASP A 114 14.06 -8.29 15.97
N ALA A 115 13.68 -9.44 15.42
CA ALA A 115 14.58 -10.25 14.57
C ALA A 115 14.86 -9.61 13.20
N LEU A 116 14.11 -8.55 12.83
CA LEU A 116 14.27 -7.81 11.58
C LEU A 116 15.15 -6.58 11.72
N VAL A 117 15.63 -6.27 12.94
CA VAL A 117 16.59 -5.19 13.18
C VAL A 117 17.84 -5.42 12.33
N GLY A 118 18.23 -4.40 11.56
CA GLY A 118 19.32 -4.51 10.57
C GLY A 118 18.88 -4.93 9.16
N ASN A 119 17.59 -5.22 8.94
CA ASN A 119 17.02 -5.45 7.61
C ASN A 119 15.92 -4.41 7.30
N PRO A 120 16.27 -3.21 6.80
CA PRO A 120 15.31 -2.14 6.59
C PRO A 120 14.13 -2.50 5.66
N PRO A 121 14.31 -3.21 4.53
CA PRO A 121 13.18 -3.63 3.70
C PRO A 121 12.22 -4.58 4.42
N ALA A 122 12.73 -5.53 5.21
CA ALA A 122 11.88 -6.43 5.98
C ALA A 122 11.16 -5.70 7.12
N MET A 123 11.86 -4.81 7.83
CA MET A 123 11.30 -3.98 8.88
C MET A 123 10.19 -3.05 8.35
N ALA A 124 10.36 -2.46 7.16
CA ALA A 124 9.34 -1.62 6.53
C ALA A 124 8.05 -2.41 6.24
N ARG A 125 8.15 -3.64 5.71
CA ARG A 125 6.99 -4.52 5.48
C ARG A 125 6.30 -4.92 6.79
N ALA A 126 7.09 -5.22 7.82
CA ALA A 126 6.57 -5.57 9.13
C ALA A 126 5.83 -4.40 9.80
N ASN A 127 6.42 -3.20 9.75
CA ASN A 127 5.80 -1.97 10.23
C ASN A 127 4.47 -1.68 9.52
N ARG A 128 4.39 -1.86 8.20
CA ARG A 128 3.11 -1.72 7.46
C ARG A 128 2.04 -2.69 7.96
N ARG A 129 2.41 -3.96 8.16
CA ARG A 129 1.49 -4.96 8.74
C ARG A 129 1.03 -4.56 10.14
N PHE A 130 1.93 -4.08 10.99
CA PHE A 130 1.63 -3.65 12.35
C PHE A 130 0.62 -2.49 12.38
N HIS A 131 0.87 -1.44 11.60
CA HIS A 131 -0.07 -0.32 11.48
C HIS A 131 -1.43 -0.75 10.90
N LYS A 132 -1.45 -1.65 9.90
CA LYS A 132 -2.71 -2.20 9.37
C LYS A 132 -3.51 -2.92 10.46
N GLN A 133 -2.85 -3.67 11.34
CA GLN A 133 -3.52 -4.33 12.46
C GLN A 133 -4.10 -3.33 13.46
N ILE A 134 -3.40 -2.23 13.76
CA ILE A 134 -3.96 -1.13 14.58
C ILE A 134 -5.20 -0.55 13.91
N HIS A 135 -5.18 -0.33 12.59
CA HIS A 135 -6.31 0.22 11.87
C HIS A 135 -7.52 -0.71 11.94
N LEU A 136 -7.33 -2.01 11.78
CA LEU A 136 -8.41 -2.99 11.90
C LEU A 136 -8.98 -3.03 13.33
N ALA A 137 -8.12 -2.98 14.34
CA ALA A 137 -8.50 -2.94 15.75
C ALA A 137 -9.26 -1.65 16.14
N SER A 138 -9.27 -0.62 15.28
CA SER A 138 -10.15 0.55 15.47
C SER A 138 -11.64 0.22 15.36
N HIS A 139 -11.98 -0.94 14.80
CA HIS A 139 -13.36 -1.39 14.52
C HIS A 139 -14.19 -0.37 13.73
N ASN A 140 -13.54 0.46 12.91
CA ASN A 140 -14.17 1.47 12.07
C ASN A 140 -13.85 1.26 10.58
N ARG A 141 -14.76 0.56 9.88
CA ARG A 141 -14.58 0.21 8.46
C ARG A 141 -14.35 1.41 7.55
N PHE A 142 -15.00 2.55 7.82
CA PHE A 142 -14.89 3.74 6.99
C PHE A 142 -13.53 4.41 7.19
N LEU A 143 -13.04 4.45 8.42
CA LEU A 143 -11.70 4.95 8.73
C LEU A 143 -10.62 4.10 8.06
N VAL A 144 -10.73 2.77 8.13
CA VAL A 144 -9.79 1.84 7.46
C VAL A 144 -9.76 2.10 5.96
N GLN A 145 -10.92 2.32 5.32
CA GLN A 145 -10.97 2.65 3.90
C GLN A 145 -10.28 3.97 3.56
N GLN A 146 -10.41 5.01 4.41
CA GLN A 146 -9.71 6.29 4.18
C GLN A 146 -8.21 6.17 4.40
N LEU A 147 -7.77 5.42 5.41
CA LEU A 147 -6.36 5.14 5.65
C LEU A 147 -5.72 4.36 4.50
N ASP A 148 -6.45 3.41 3.90
CA ASP A 148 -5.98 2.67 2.72
C ASP A 148 -5.74 3.59 1.52
N LEU A 149 -6.52 4.66 1.35
CA LEU A 149 -6.29 5.65 0.30
C LEU A 149 -5.02 6.48 0.58
N VAL A 150 -4.85 6.95 1.82
CA VAL A 150 -3.67 7.71 2.24
C VAL A 150 -2.40 6.86 2.09
N HIS A 151 -2.43 5.60 2.51
CA HIS A 151 -1.28 4.68 2.40
C HIS A 151 -0.92 4.36 0.96
N ARG A 152 -1.88 4.29 0.02
CA ARG A 152 -1.57 4.14 -1.40
C ARG A 152 -0.72 5.29 -1.91
N SER A 153 -1.08 6.53 -1.57
CA SER A 153 -0.29 7.71 -1.97
C SER A 153 1.12 7.70 -1.36
N MET A 154 1.32 7.01 -0.23
CA MET A 154 2.66 6.85 0.34
C MET A 154 3.58 5.97 -0.50
N ALA A 155 3.05 5.11 -1.38
CA ALA A 155 3.88 4.34 -2.31
C ALA A 155 4.71 5.25 -3.23
N LEU A 156 4.25 6.48 -3.47
CA LEU A 156 4.95 7.49 -4.26
C LEU A 156 6.13 8.15 -3.51
N LEU A 157 6.30 7.81 -2.22
CA LEU A 157 7.43 8.27 -1.40
C LEU A 157 8.61 7.28 -1.43
N ALA A 158 8.47 6.12 -2.08
CA ALA A 158 9.52 5.13 -2.21
C ALA A 158 10.66 5.70 -3.07
N THR A 159 11.81 5.98 -2.44
CA THR A 159 13.07 6.40 -3.06
C THR A 159 14.02 5.23 -3.27
#